data_AF-A0A2W5T0S4-F1
#
_entry.id   AF-A0A2W5T0S4-F1
#
_cell.length_a   1.000
_cell.length_b   1.000
_cell.length_c   1.000
_cell.angle_alpha   90.00
_cell.angle_beta   90.00
_cell.angle_gamma   90.00
#
_symmetry.space_group_name_H-M   'P 1'
#
loop_
_entity.id
_entity.type
_entity.pdbx_description
1 polymer ?
#
loop_
_entity_poly.entity_id
_entity_poly.type
_entity_poly.pdbx_seq_one_letter_code
_entity_poly.pdbx_strand_id
1 'polypeptide(L)'
;MGVDTNGNGTLDAGEITSTQYVCNGAGASIFGSGQDGALTIPAGGLNWVTSAPSGSLQFTTITVNGPWTIPSGLKLRATGTITIAAGGSITVPPSASNGIGIATSASGPLVNGTAVIAGGVGCNASFARQLFNPGREGGSVGGGSATTFGAGGGTVVLLAGGAVSLAAGTSINAVGGAGLVGSTSANTGGGGAGGIIVVISNTSITNAGTISVAGAKGGDVLANPNSSAGGGGGGGLIQLAAPAITQDTLNVAGGPGGNGSSTGGFAAGGGASVGNGGQSGGNTAATASAGGAGAAYATVTSDPSALFLTSTTP
;
A
#
# COMPACT_ATOMS: atom_id res chain seq x y z
N MET A 1 -46.88 6.00 11.18
CA MET A 1 -47.85 7.07 10.89
C MET A 1 -49.24 6.48 10.93
N GLY A 2 -50.15 7.17 11.59
CA GLY A 2 -51.53 6.77 11.81
C GLY A 2 -52.30 7.97 12.35
N VAL A 3 -53.63 7.90 12.36
CA VAL A 3 -54.51 8.94 12.90
C VAL A 3 -55.27 8.32 14.06
N ASP A 4 -55.27 8.97 15.22
CA ASP A 4 -56.10 8.57 16.37
C ASP A 4 -57.57 8.71 15.95
N THR A 5 -58.19 7.57 15.63
CA THR A 5 -59.55 7.49 15.09
C THR A 5 -60.59 7.33 16.17
N ASN A 6 -60.21 6.83 17.35
CA ASN A 6 -61.12 6.59 18.45
C ASN A 6 -61.10 7.73 19.50
N GLY A 7 -60.16 8.67 19.37
CA GLY A 7 -60.05 9.89 20.18
C GLY A 7 -59.59 9.65 21.60
N ASN A 8 -58.89 8.54 21.88
CA ASN A 8 -58.47 8.17 23.23
C ASN A 8 -57.10 8.76 23.63
N GLY A 9 -56.43 9.47 22.70
CA GLY A 9 -55.15 10.13 22.94
C GLY A 9 -53.93 9.20 22.85
N THR A 10 -54.11 7.96 22.42
CA THR A 10 -53.04 6.97 22.20
C THR A 10 -53.17 6.35 20.82
N LEU A 11 -52.06 6.15 20.11
CA LEU A 11 -52.09 5.52 18.80
C LEU A 11 -52.16 3.99 18.95
N ASP A 12 -53.36 3.44 18.78
CA ASP A 12 -53.61 2.00 18.91
C ASP A 12 -53.19 1.22 17.66
N ALA A 13 -52.99 -0.10 17.82
CA ALA A 13 -52.51 -0.97 16.73
C ALA A 13 -53.39 -0.95 15.47
N GLY A 14 -54.70 -0.72 15.63
CA GLY A 14 -55.64 -0.59 14.51
C GLY A 14 -55.60 0.77 13.79
N GLU A 15 -54.91 1.75 14.35
CA GLU A 15 -54.86 3.14 13.86
C GLU A 15 -53.59 3.43 13.06
N ILE A 16 -52.66 2.49 13.06
CA ILE A 16 -51.41 2.56 12.32
C ILE A 16 -51.67 2.27 10.84
N THR A 17 -51.73 3.33 10.03
CA THR A 17 -51.95 3.23 8.57
C THR A 17 -50.67 3.01 7.78
N SER A 18 -49.51 3.29 8.37
CA SER A 18 -48.20 3.02 7.77
C SER A 18 -47.11 2.90 8.82
N THR A 19 -46.28 1.87 8.74
CA THR A 19 -45.01 1.80 9.46
C THR A 19 -43.88 2.10 8.49
N GLN A 20 -43.18 3.22 8.70
CA GLN A 20 -41.93 3.50 8.00
C GLN A 20 -40.80 3.18 8.96
N TYR A 21 -39.98 2.19 8.63
CA TYR A 21 -38.68 2.05 9.25
C TYR A 21 -37.80 3.15 8.68
N VAL A 22 -37.55 4.19 9.48
CA VAL A 22 -36.46 5.10 9.20
C VAL A 22 -35.19 4.34 9.58
N CYS A 23 -34.56 3.71 8.59
CA CYS A 23 -33.12 3.55 8.69
C CYS A 23 -32.59 4.98 8.76
N ASN A 24 -32.13 5.43 9.93
CA ASN A 24 -31.11 6.48 9.94
C ASN A 24 -29.96 5.85 9.15
N GLY A 25 -29.96 6.04 7.83
CA GLY A 25 -28.87 5.59 6.98
C GLY A 25 -27.65 6.14 7.66
N ALA A 26 -26.82 5.26 8.23
CA ALA A 26 -25.59 5.66 8.90
C ALA A 26 -24.93 6.63 7.92
N GLY A 27 -24.90 7.92 8.27
CA GLY A 27 -24.54 8.97 7.33
C GLY A 27 -23.24 8.56 6.66
N ALA A 28 -23.13 8.75 5.33
CA ALA A 28 -22.05 8.24 4.51
C ALA A 28 -20.68 8.45 5.17
N SER A 29 -20.26 7.47 5.98
CA SER A 29 -19.06 7.58 6.78
C SER A 29 -17.92 7.01 5.94
N ILE A 30 -16.74 7.60 6.06
CA ILE A 30 -15.56 7.07 5.36
C ILE A 30 -15.22 5.65 5.86
N PHE A 31 -15.74 5.27 7.03
CA PHE A 31 -15.60 3.96 7.67
C PHE A 31 -16.61 2.91 7.14
N GLY A 32 -17.46 3.29 6.19
CA GLY A 32 -18.39 2.39 5.50
C GLY A 32 -19.74 2.22 6.18
N SER A 33 -20.57 1.35 5.59
CA SER A 33 -21.93 1.04 6.03
C SER A 33 -22.05 -0.25 6.86
N GLY A 34 -21.03 -1.11 6.83
CA GLY A 34 -21.05 -2.42 7.51
C GLY A 34 -21.93 -3.49 6.86
N GLN A 35 -22.40 -3.28 5.64
CA GLN A 35 -23.36 -4.16 4.95
C GLN A 35 -22.82 -5.56 4.65
N ASP A 36 -21.50 -5.73 4.54
CA ASP A 36 -20.89 -7.03 4.28
C ASP A 36 -20.66 -7.84 5.58
N GLY A 37 -21.12 -7.35 6.73
CA GLY A 37 -21.00 -8.03 8.02
C GLY A 37 -19.56 -8.09 8.54
N ALA A 38 -19.27 -9.02 9.45
CA ALA A 38 -17.95 -9.19 10.02
C ALA A 38 -17.05 -10.03 9.08
N LEU A 39 -15.86 -9.51 8.76
CA LEU A 39 -14.84 -10.24 8.01
C LEU A 39 -13.86 -10.91 8.97
N THR A 40 -13.68 -12.21 8.82
CA THR A 40 -12.62 -12.97 9.51
C THR A 40 -11.74 -13.66 8.49
N ILE A 41 -10.45 -13.34 8.49
CA ILE A 41 -9.44 -14.11 7.77
C ILE A 41 -8.99 -15.25 8.69
N PRO A 42 -9.19 -16.52 8.29
CA PRO A 42 -8.78 -17.68 9.09
C PRO A 42 -7.26 -17.77 9.20
N ALA A 43 -6.78 -18.55 10.18
CA ALA A 43 -5.35 -18.82 10.37
C ALA A 43 -4.66 -19.45 9.15
N GLY A 44 -5.41 -20.23 8.34
CA GLY A 44 -4.93 -20.78 7.07
C GLY A 44 -4.79 -19.75 5.94
N GLY A 45 -5.27 -18.53 6.16
CA GLY A 45 -5.16 -17.42 5.24
C GLY A 45 -6.19 -17.37 4.12
N LEU A 46 -6.17 -16.27 3.36
CA LEU A 46 -6.98 -16.06 2.15
C LEU A 46 -6.17 -15.31 1.09
N ASN A 47 -6.47 -15.59 -0.19
CA ASN A 47 -5.88 -14.88 -1.32
C ASN A 47 -6.98 -14.28 -2.21
N TRP A 48 -7.23 -12.99 -2.04
CA TRP A 48 -8.23 -12.24 -2.81
C TRP A 48 -7.75 -11.83 -4.21
N VAL A 49 -6.47 -12.04 -4.53
CA VAL A 49 -5.96 -11.85 -5.89
C VAL A 49 -6.50 -12.92 -6.83
N THR A 50 -6.68 -14.14 -6.32
CA THR A 50 -7.21 -15.29 -7.08
C THR A 50 -8.66 -15.62 -6.74
N SER A 51 -9.16 -15.16 -5.60
CA SER A 51 -10.49 -15.50 -5.09
C SER A 51 -11.09 -14.29 -4.37
N ALA A 52 -11.52 -13.30 -5.16
CA ALA A 52 -12.10 -12.06 -4.64
C ALA A 52 -13.43 -12.34 -3.90
N PRO A 53 -13.70 -11.61 -2.80
CA PRO A 53 -14.96 -11.73 -2.08
C PRO A 53 -16.11 -11.11 -2.90
N SER A 54 -17.31 -11.67 -2.76
CA SER A 54 -18.55 -11.00 -3.16
C SER A 54 -18.92 -9.97 -2.10
N GLY A 55 -18.98 -8.69 -2.45
CA GLY A 55 -19.35 -7.64 -1.49
C GLY A 55 -18.89 -6.25 -1.90
N SER A 56 -19.21 -5.27 -1.06
CA SER A 56 -18.86 -3.85 -1.26
C SER A 56 -17.57 -3.41 -0.55
N LEU A 57 -16.90 -4.34 0.15
CA LEU A 57 -15.75 -4.14 1.03
C LEU A 57 -16.04 -3.22 2.23
N GLN A 58 -17.27 -3.29 2.75
CA GLN A 58 -17.76 -2.49 3.87
C GLN A 58 -18.24 -3.39 5.00
N PHE A 59 -17.37 -3.59 5.98
CA PHE A 59 -17.54 -4.55 7.06
C PHE A 59 -17.96 -3.90 8.37
N THR A 60 -18.52 -4.69 9.29
CA THR A 60 -18.72 -4.24 10.67
C THR A 60 -17.41 -4.31 11.44
N THR A 61 -16.65 -5.38 11.25
CA THR A 61 -15.31 -5.59 11.82
C THR A 61 -14.44 -6.36 10.85
N ILE A 62 -13.13 -6.19 10.94
CA ILE A 62 -12.15 -7.00 10.20
C ILE A 62 -11.20 -7.62 11.20
N THR A 63 -11.10 -8.95 11.20
CA THR A 63 -10.13 -9.69 12.02
C THR A 63 -9.25 -10.55 11.13
N VAL A 64 -7.93 -10.39 11.24
CA VAL A 64 -6.94 -11.10 10.44
C VAL A 64 -6.14 -12.04 11.34
N ASN A 65 -6.46 -13.35 11.28
CA ASN A 65 -5.79 -14.37 12.11
C ASN A 65 -4.69 -15.15 11.35
N GLY A 66 -4.57 -14.97 10.04
CA GLY A 66 -3.61 -15.65 9.19
C GLY A 66 -3.16 -14.77 8.01
N PRO A 67 -2.40 -15.32 7.05
CA PRO A 67 -1.91 -14.55 5.92
C PRO A 67 -3.04 -14.16 4.97
N TRP A 68 -3.12 -12.88 4.65
CA TRP A 68 -4.14 -12.32 3.79
C TRP A 68 -3.51 -11.56 2.62
N THR A 69 -3.62 -12.11 1.42
CA THR A 69 -3.18 -11.42 0.20
C THR A 69 -4.35 -10.69 -0.42
N ILE A 70 -4.21 -9.38 -0.62
CA ILE A 70 -5.24 -8.52 -1.23
C ILE A 70 -4.70 -7.80 -2.47
N PRO A 71 -5.52 -7.58 -3.50
CA PRO A 71 -5.15 -6.74 -4.64
C PRO A 71 -4.74 -5.32 -4.21
N SER A 72 -3.87 -4.70 -5.01
CA SER A 72 -3.53 -3.28 -4.85
C SER A 72 -4.71 -2.37 -5.16
N GLY A 73 -4.80 -1.23 -4.46
CA GLY A 73 -5.83 -0.21 -4.66
C GLY A 73 -7.09 -0.41 -3.82
N LEU A 74 -7.13 -1.43 -2.94
CA LEU A 74 -8.31 -1.66 -2.11
C LEU A 74 -8.41 -0.64 -0.97
N LYS A 75 -9.66 -0.23 -0.72
CA LYS A 75 -10.06 0.52 0.47
C LYS A 75 -10.94 -0.39 1.30
N LEU A 76 -10.42 -0.84 2.44
CA LEU A 76 -11.11 -1.72 3.37
C LEU A 76 -11.73 -0.87 4.47
N ARG A 77 -13.05 -0.94 4.59
CA ARG A 77 -13.84 -0.11 5.51
C ARG A 77 -14.46 -0.99 6.59
N ALA A 78 -14.29 -0.60 7.84
CA ALA A 78 -14.93 -1.21 8.99
C ALA A 78 -15.62 -0.16 9.84
N THR A 79 -16.92 -0.31 10.14
CA THR A 79 -17.63 0.61 11.04
C THR A 79 -17.15 0.48 12.49
N GLY A 80 -16.67 -0.71 12.86
CA GLY A 80 -16.00 -1.03 14.12
C GLY A 80 -14.49 -1.17 13.93
N THR A 81 -13.92 -2.21 14.53
CA THR A 81 -12.46 -2.40 14.65
C THR A 81 -11.84 -3.11 13.44
N ILE A 82 -10.55 -2.85 13.24
CA ILE A 82 -9.67 -3.67 12.39
C ILE A 82 -8.56 -4.24 13.28
N THR A 83 -8.47 -5.56 13.35
CA THR A 83 -7.51 -6.27 14.21
C THR A 83 -6.67 -7.22 13.38
N ILE A 84 -5.35 -7.06 13.43
CA ILE A 84 -4.39 -8.03 12.93
C ILE A 84 -3.86 -8.79 14.14
N ALA A 85 -4.46 -9.96 14.38
CA ALA A 85 -4.19 -10.79 15.53
C ALA A 85 -2.86 -11.54 15.36
N ALA A 86 -2.35 -12.14 16.43
CA ALA A 86 -1.12 -12.93 16.38
C ALA A 86 -1.18 -14.00 15.26
N GLY A 87 -0.16 -14.05 14.41
CA GLY A 87 -0.12 -14.91 13.21
C GLY A 87 -0.77 -14.30 11.96
N GLY A 88 -1.46 -13.16 12.10
CA GLY A 88 -2.05 -12.41 11.00
C GLY A 88 -1.03 -11.60 10.21
N SER A 89 -1.22 -11.54 8.89
CA SER A 89 -0.48 -10.59 8.05
C SER A 89 -1.34 -10.15 6.86
N ILE A 90 -1.16 -8.90 6.43
CA ILE A 90 -1.74 -8.37 5.19
C ILE A 90 -0.61 -8.18 4.19
N THR A 91 -0.74 -8.75 3.00
CA THR A 91 0.19 -8.57 1.89
C THR A 91 -0.53 -7.97 0.70
N VAL A 92 -0.09 -6.79 0.29
CA VAL A 92 -0.44 -6.16 -0.98
C VAL A 92 0.72 -6.47 -1.93
N PRO A 93 0.53 -7.37 -2.91
CA PRO A 93 1.60 -7.71 -3.83
C PRO A 93 1.98 -6.48 -4.67
N PRO A 94 3.22 -6.44 -5.18
CA PRO A 94 3.62 -5.43 -6.14
C PRO A 94 2.63 -5.37 -7.31
N SER A 95 2.34 -4.16 -7.77
CA SER A 95 1.45 -3.97 -8.91
C SER A 95 2.05 -4.62 -10.15
N ALA A 96 1.29 -5.50 -10.80
CA ALA A 96 1.68 -6.16 -12.05
C ALA A 96 1.76 -5.22 -13.27
N SER A 97 1.64 -3.91 -13.06
CA SER A 97 1.57 -2.91 -14.12
C SER A 97 2.93 -2.22 -14.24
N ASN A 98 3.34 -1.94 -15.48
CA ASN A 98 4.57 -1.17 -15.78
C ASN A 98 4.43 0.32 -15.39
N GLY A 99 3.62 0.63 -14.37
CA GLY A 99 3.19 1.95 -13.98
C GLY A 99 4.28 2.75 -13.29
N ILE A 100 4.12 4.07 -13.33
CA ILE A 100 5.01 5.04 -12.69
C ILE A 100 4.67 5.26 -11.20
N GLY A 101 3.55 4.70 -10.69
CA GLY A 101 3.13 4.97 -9.32
C GLY A 101 2.87 6.46 -9.09
N ILE A 102 3.27 6.94 -7.91
CA ILE A 102 3.15 8.36 -7.53
C ILE A 102 4.37 9.23 -7.89
N ALA A 103 5.37 8.63 -8.55
CA ALA A 103 6.68 9.22 -8.75
C ALA A 103 7.17 8.97 -10.18
N THR A 104 8.39 9.40 -10.50
CA THR A 104 8.99 9.07 -11.79
C THR A 104 9.75 7.76 -11.71
N SER A 105 9.63 6.92 -12.73
CA SER A 105 10.52 5.78 -12.91
C SER A 105 11.85 6.22 -13.51
N ALA A 106 12.93 5.49 -13.19
CA ALA A 106 14.26 5.68 -13.78
C ALA A 106 14.23 5.63 -15.33
N SER A 107 13.33 4.80 -15.88
CA SER A 107 13.05 4.62 -17.30
C SER A 107 12.01 3.51 -17.44
N GLY A 108 11.03 3.63 -18.35
CA GLY A 108 10.16 2.51 -18.75
C GLY A 108 10.95 1.34 -19.38
N PRO A 109 10.28 0.22 -19.74
CA PRO A 109 10.96 -0.96 -20.30
C PRO A 109 11.86 -0.58 -21.47
N LEU A 110 13.17 -0.77 -21.29
CA LEU A 110 14.18 -0.28 -22.22
C LEU A 110 14.34 -1.21 -23.43
N VAL A 111 14.60 -0.60 -24.59
CA VAL A 111 15.14 -1.30 -25.76
C VAL A 111 16.62 -1.63 -25.50
N ASN A 112 17.00 -2.85 -25.88
CA ASN A 112 18.31 -3.45 -25.62
C ASN A 112 19.50 -2.52 -25.98
N GLY A 113 20.48 -2.37 -25.09
CA GLY A 113 21.77 -1.74 -25.40
C GLY A 113 22.06 -0.33 -24.84
N THR A 114 21.27 0.20 -23.89
CA THR A 114 21.64 1.43 -23.14
C THR A 114 21.53 1.23 -21.63
N ALA A 115 22.53 1.70 -20.87
CA ALA A 115 22.51 1.67 -19.42
C ALA A 115 21.72 2.88 -18.89
N VAL A 116 20.74 2.64 -18.03
CA VAL A 116 20.06 3.73 -17.31
C VAL A 116 20.69 3.79 -15.91
N ILE A 117 21.56 4.76 -15.74
CA ILE A 117 22.36 4.91 -14.53
C ILE A 117 21.53 5.59 -13.43
N ALA A 118 20.68 6.55 -13.80
CA ALA A 118 19.87 7.29 -12.84
C ALA A 118 18.75 6.42 -12.25
N GLY A 119 18.53 6.53 -10.94
CA GLY A 119 17.32 6.04 -10.30
C GLY A 119 16.13 6.98 -10.52
N GLY A 120 14.91 6.51 -10.22
CA GLY A 120 13.71 7.34 -10.25
C GLY A 120 13.78 8.49 -9.23
N VAL A 121 13.00 9.54 -9.45
CA VAL A 121 12.93 10.69 -8.53
C VAL A 121 11.63 10.60 -7.73
N GLY A 122 11.77 10.59 -6.41
CA GLY A 122 10.66 10.51 -5.48
C GLY A 122 9.83 11.80 -5.45
N CYS A 123 8.57 11.68 -5.08
CA CYS A 123 7.69 12.82 -4.92
C CYS A 123 8.08 13.68 -3.70
N ASN A 124 7.73 14.96 -3.73
CA ASN A 124 8.05 15.86 -2.63
C ASN A 124 7.27 15.49 -1.35
N ALA A 125 7.90 15.64 -0.18
CA ALA A 125 7.32 15.37 1.12
C ALA A 125 5.98 16.08 1.38
N SER A 126 5.79 17.31 0.88
CA SER A 126 4.55 18.07 1.03
C SER A 126 3.38 17.43 0.29
N PHE A 127 3.62 16.89 -0.91
CA PHE A 127 2.61 16.12 -1.64
C PHE A 127 2.29 14.81 -0.92
N ALA A 128 3.32 14.08 -0.48
CA ALA A 128 3.16 12.81 0.24
C ALA A 128 2.31 12.96 1.52
N ARG A 129 2.32 14.12 2.18
CA ARG A 129 1.48 14.42 3.35
C ARG A 129 -0.01 14.50 3.05
N GLN A 130 -0.41 14.76 1.80
CA GLN A 130 -1.81 14.93 1.40
C GLN A 130 -2.40 13.65 0.79
N LEU A 131 -1.57 12.63 0.58
CA LEU A 131 -1.93 11.42 -0.13
C LEU A 131 -2.57 10.37 0.80
N PHE A 132 -3.81 10.63 1.22
CA PHE A 132 -4.62 9.68 1.99
C PHE A 132 -5.41 8.72 1.10
N ASN A 133 -5.61 9.08 -0.17
CA ASN A 133 -6.48 8.36 -1.08
C ASN A 133 -5.72 7.92 -2.35
N PRO A 134 -4.70 7.05 -2.22
CA PRO A 134 -3.89 6.64 -3.35
C PRO A 134 -4.73 5.85 -4.37
N GLY A 135 -4.32 5.93 -5.64
CA GLY A 135 -4.82 5.06 -6.69
C GLY A 135 -4.29 3.62 -6.53
N ARG A 136 -4.46 2.80 -7.57
CA ARG A 136 -4.01 1.40 -7.59
C ARG A 136 -2.48 1.25 -7.54
N GLU A 137 -1.73 2.23 -8.02
CA GLU A 137 -0.27 2.17 -8.13
C GLU A 137 0.37 2.97 -7.01
N GLY A 138 1.22 2.34 -6.20
CA GLY A 138 1.95 3.01 -5.12
C GLY A 138 3.30 3.47 -5.62
N GLY A 139 4.23 2.53 -5.76
CA GLY A 139 5.56 2.79 -6.26
C GLY A 139 5.71 2.61 -7.77
N SER A 140 6.74 3.22 -8.34
CA SER A 140 7.13 2.98 -9.72
C SER A 140 7.87 1.64 -9.86
N VAL A 141 7.86 1.09 -11.07
CA VAL A 141 8.78 0.02 -11.45
C VAL A 141 10.23 0.50 -11.45
N GLY A 142 11.17 -0.43 -11.22
CA GLY A 142 12.57 -0.23 -11.56
C GLY A 142 12.77 -0.17 -13.08
N GLY A 143 13.91 0.35 -13.52
CA GLY A 143 14.25 0.23 -14.94
C GLY A 143 14.67 -1.20 -15.29
N GLY A 144 14.64 -1.56 -16.57
CA GLY A 144 15.11 -2.86 -17.04
C GLY A 144 14.39 -3.31 -18.31
N SER A 145 14.79 -4.48 -18.83
CA SER A 145 14.03 -5.19 -19.86
C SER A 145 12.72 -5.74 -19.28
N ALA A 146 11.74 -6.04 -20.14
CA ALA A 146 10.36 -6.38 -19.78
C ALA A 146 10.20 -7.55 -18.78
N THR A 147 11.22 -8.38 -18.58
CA THR A 147 11.24 -9.52 -17.67
C THR A 147 12.14 -9.34 -16.46
N THR A 148 12.81 -8.20 -16.34
CA THR A 148 13.92 -8.01 -15.41
C THR A 148 13.66 -6.93 -14.36
N PHE A 149 12.76 -5.99 -14.60
CA PHE A 149 12.51 -4.90 -13.66
C PHE A 149 11.78 -5.40 -12.40
N GLY A 150 12.07 -4.75 -11.28
CA GLY A 150 11.29 -4.90 -10.06
C GLY A 150 9.97 -4.14 -10.16
N ALA A 151 8.85 -4.82 -9.89
CA ALA A 151 7.52 -4.21 -9.87
C ALA A 151 7.35 -3.21 -8.70
N GLY A 152 6.61 -2.12 -8.91
CA GLY A 152 6.33 -1.16 -7.85
C GLY A 152 5.37 -1.71 -6.79
N GLY A 153 5.55 -1.31 -5.53
CA GLY A 153 4.70 -1.73 -4.42
C GLY A 153 3.27 -1.22 -4.56
N GLY A 154 2.32 -2.02 -4.08
CA GLY A 154 0.89 -1.71 -4.17
C GLY A 154 0.41 -0.68 -3.14
N THR A 155 -0.90 -0.47 -3.09
CA THR A 155 -1.54 0.45 -2.15
C THR A 155 -2.68 -0.23 -1.41
N VAL A 156 -2.86 0.14 -0.15
CA VAL A 156 -4.04 -0.23 0.63
C VAL A 156 -4.42 0.90 1.55
N VAL A 157 -5.73 1.12 1.69
CA VAL A 157 -6.30 2.00 2.70
C VAL A 157 -7.15 1.18 3.67
N LEU A 158 -6.86 1.32 4.96
CA LEU A 158 -7.65 0.75 6.06
C LEU A 158 -8.38 1.89 6.77
N LEU A 159 -9.71 1.83 6.82
CA LEU A 159 -10.55 2.81 7.52
C LEU A 159 -11.39 2.11 8.58
N ALA A 160 -11.17 2.47 9.84
CA ALA A 160 -11.89 1.91 10.99
C ALA A 160 -12.65 2.99 11.76
N GLY A 161 -13.95 2.80 11.97
CA GLY A 161 -14.74 3.63 12.88
C GLY A 161 -14.41 3.33 14.36
N GLY A 162 -13.84 2.17 14.64
CA GLY A 162 -13.22 1.79 15.91
C GLY A 162 -11.70 1.73 15.82
N ALA A 163 -11.07 1.05 16.78
CA ALA A 163 -9.62 0.96 16.87
C ALA A 163 -9.01 0.10 15.75
N VAL A 164 -7.79 0.46 15.34
CA VAL A 164 -6.91 -0.41 14.53
C VAL A 164 -5.82 -0.96 15.43
N SER A 165 -5.64 -2.28 15.48
CA SER A 165 -4.61 -2.92 16.30
C SER A 165 -3.81 -3.97 15.53
N LEU A 166 -2.48 -3.91 15.65
CA LEU A 166 -1.54 -4.90 15.12
C LEU A 166 -0.81 -5.54 16.30
N ALA A 167 -0.94 -6.85 16.47
CA ALA A 167 -0.23 -7.59 17.51
C ALA A 167 1.27 -7.73 17.19
N ALA A 168 2.08 -8.03 18.20
CA ALA A 168 3.51 -8.30 18.01
C ALA A 168 3.74 -9.46 17.02
N GLY A 169 4.74 -9.29 16.14
CA GLY A 169 5.07 -10.27 15.10
C GLY A 169 4.14 -10.30 13.89
N THR A 170 3.14 -9.40 13.83
CA THR A 170 2.25 -9.26 12.66
C THR A 170 2.77 -8.21 11.67
N SER A 171 2.24 -8.21 10.44
CA SER A 171 2.67 -7.25 9.43
C SER A 171 1.59 -6.78 8.46
N ILE A 172 1.73 -5.54 7.96
CA ILE A 172 1.08 -5.05 6.74
C ILE A 172 2.18 -4.69 5.74
N ASN A 173 2.22 -5.36 4.59
CA ASN A 173 3.28 -5.21 3.61
C ASN A 173 2.73 -4.73 2.27
N ALA A 174 3.28 -3.65 1.74
CA ALA A 174 3.09 -3.19 0.37
C ALA A 174 4.46 -2.83 -0.23
N VAL A 175 5.39 -3.78 -0.18
CA VAL A 175 6.80 -3.57 -0.59
C VAL A 175 6.97 -3.67 -2.11
N GLY A 176 8.04 -3.09 -2.63
CA GLY A 176 8.42 -3.27 -4.03
C GLY A 176 8.86 -4.71 -4.35
N GLY A 177 8.83 -5.07 -5.63
CA GLY A 177 9.39 -6.31 -6.16
C GLY A 177 10.88 -6.19 -6.50
N ALA A 178 11.65 -7.25 -6.26
CA ALA A 178 13.09 -7.25 -6.54
C ALA A 178 13.38 -7.15 -8.05
N GLY A 179 14.46 -6.44 -8.38
CA GLY A 179 15.04 -6.49 -9.72
C GLY A 179 15.58 -7.89 -9.99
N LEU A 180 15.27 -8.43 -11.16
CA LEU A 180 15.73 -9.73 -11.61
C LEU A 180 16.95 -9.57 -12.52
N VAL A 181 17.64 -10.69 -12.66
CA VAL A 181 18.82 -10.81 -13.49
C VAL A 181 18.39 -11.13 -14.93
N GLY A 182 18.75 -10.27 -15.89
CA GLY A 182 18.53 -10.51 -17.33
C GLY A 182 19.45 -11.59 -17.90
N SER A 183 19.17 -12.10 -19.11
CA SER A 183 20.03 -13.08 -19.79
C SER A 183 21.38 -12.48 -20.24
N THR A 184 22.23 -13.28 -20.89
CA THR A 184 23.56 -12.88 -21.41
C THR A 184 23.60 -11.64 -22.31
N SER A 185 22.44 -11.14 -22.73
CA SER A 185 22.28 -9.95 -23.59
C SER A 185 21.29 -8.91 -23.02
N ALA A 186 20.88 -9.02 -21.74
CA ALA A 186 19.90 -8.12 -21.13
C ALA A 186 20.41 -7.53 -19.82
N ASN A 187 20.15 -6.23 -19.66
CA ASN A 187 20.50 -5.43 -18.48
C ASN A 187 19.96 -6.08 -17.19
N THR A 188 20.68 -5.96 -16.07
CA THR A 188 20.10 -6.26 -14.75
C THR A 188 19.02 -5.22 -14.43
N GLY A 189 17.92 -5.66 -13.84
CA GLY A 189 16.82 -4.78 -13.49
C GLY A 189 17.06 -4.01 -12.19
N GLY A 190 16.56 -2.78 -12.13
CA GLY A 190 16.45 -2.05 -10.88
C GLY A 190 15.34 -2.61 -9.98
N GLY A 191 15.50 -2.42 -8.67
CA GLY A 191 14.48 -2.78 -7.69
C GLY A 191 13.25 -1.89 -7.83
N GLY A 192 12.06 -2.46 -7.62
CA GLY A 192 10.81 -1.71 -7.59
C GLY A 192 10.67 -0.88 -6.33
N ALA A 193 10.01 0.27 -6.45
CA ALA A 193 9.82 1.17 -5.32
C ALA A 193 8.75 0.66 -4.34
N GLY A 194 8.77 1.14 -3.11
CA GLY A 194 7.81 0.80 -2.07
C GLY A 194 6.40 1.35 -2.33
N GLY A 195 5.39 0.71 -1.77
CA GLY A 195 3.99 1.05 -1.94
C GLY A 195 3.48 2.15 -1.01
N ILE A 196 2.16 2.15 -0.78
CA ILE A 196 1.49 3.13 0.08
C ILE A 196 0.52 2.41 1.01
N ILE A 197 0.69 2.63 2.32
CA ILE A 197 -0.24 2.13 3.32
C ILE A 197 -0.84 3.33 4.05
N VAL A 198 -2.16 3.43 4.01
CA VAL A 198 -2.91 4.44 4.75
C VAL A 198 -3.77 3.73 5.78
N VAL A 199 -3.66 4.13 7.04
CA VAL A 199 -4.44 3.58 8.15
C VAL A 199 -5.10 4.73 8.89
N ILE A 200 -6.43 4.69 8.96
CA ILE A 200 -7.23 5.70 9.63
C ILE A 200 -8.14 5.03 10.63
N SER A 201 -8.16 5.56 11.85
CA SER A 201 -9.08 5.13 12.90
C SER A 201 -9.78 6.33 13.51
N ASN A 202 -11.09 6.24 13.72
CA ASN A 202 -11.82 7.27 14.46
C ASN A 202 -11.55 7.25 15.98
N THR A 203 -10.78 6.29 16.50
CA THR A 203 -10.49 6.18 17.93
C THR A 203 -9.00 6.08 18.22
N SER A 204 -8.33 5.03 17.73
CA SER A 204 -6.92 4.80 18.02
C SER A 204 -6.26 3.82 17.05
N ILE A 205 -4.95 3.99 16.86
CA ILE A 205 -4.08 3.05 16.16
C ILE A 205 -3.04 2.54 17.16
N THR A 206 -2.95 1.23 17.34
CA THR A 206 -1.88 0.58 18.10
C THR A 206 -1.13 -0.39 17.19
N ASN A 207 0.09 -0.04 16.80
CA ASN A 207 0.97 -0.91 16.03
C ASN A 207 2.06 -1.49 16.92
N ALA A 208 1.95 -2.77 17.30
CA ALA A 208 3.03 -3.54 17.91
C ALA A 208 3.73 -4.49 16.91
N GLY A 209 3.32 -4.47 15.64
CA GLY A 209 3.91 -5.24 14.56
C GLY A 209 4.76 -4.37 13.62
N THR A 210 4.86 -4.78 12.36
CA THR A 210 5.57 -4.04 11.30
C THR A 210 4.63 -3.58 10.19
N ILE A 211 4.62 -2.28 9.90
CA ILE A 211 4.02 -1.74 8.67
C ILE A 211 5.15 -1.41 7.71
N SER A 212 5.17 -2.05 6.54
CA SER A 212 6.29 -1.96 5.59
C SER A 212 5.86 -1.54 4.20
N VAL A 213 6.51 -0.50 3.72
CA VAL A 213 6.45 0.00 2.34
C VAL A 213 7.88 0.16 1.80
N ALA A 214 8.78 -0.75 2.17
CA ALA A 214 10.16 -0.70 1.72
C ALA A 214 10.29 -0.85 0.20
N GLY A 215 11.29 -0.17 -0.36
CA GLY A 215 11.75 -0.45 -1.71
C GLY A 215 12.49 -1.79 -1.79
N ALA A 216 12.60 -2.33 -3.00
CA ALA A 216 13.18 -3.65 -3.21
C ALA A 216 14.64 -3.61 -3.63
N LYS A 217 15.32 -4.76 -3.48
CA LYS A 217 16.69 -4.95 -3.94
C LYS A 217 16.81 -4.87 -5.48
N GLY A 218 17.86 -4.23 -5.98
CA GLY A 218 18.24 -4.28 -7.40
C GLY A 218 18.92 -5.59 -7.81
N GLY A 219 18.89 -5.92 -9.10
CA GLY A 219 19.48 -7.17 -9.61
C GLY A 219 21.00 -7.25 -9.42
N ASP A 220 21.49 -8.42 -9.02
CA ASP A 220 22.92 -8.68 -8.86
C ASP A 220 23.63 -8.81 -10.23
N VAL A 221 24.94 -8.53 -10.27
CA VAL A 221 25.79 -8.69 -11.46
C VAL A 221 25.80 -10.15 -11.94
N LEU A 222 25.74 -10.35 -13.27
CA LEU A 222 26.03 -11.64 -13.89
C LEU A 222 27.52 -11.89 -14.06
N ALA A 223 27.93 -13.16 -14.08
CA ALA A 223 29.26 -13.59 -14.51
C ALA A 223 29.45 -13.46 -16.03
N ASN A 224 29.23 -12.27 -16.58
CA ASN A 224 29.49 -11.92 -17.97
C ASN A 224 30.12 -10.51 -18.05
N PRO A 225 30.86 -10.19 -19.11
CA PRO A 225 31.58 -8.91 -19.21
C PRO A 225 30.68 -7.68 -19.43
N ASN A 226 29.37 -7.88 -19.64
CA ASN A 226 28.43 -6.84 -20.08
C ASN A 226 27.27 -6.60 -19.09
N SER A 227 27.42 -6.94 -17.81
CA SER A 227 26.37 -6.82 -16.79
C SER A 227 26.85 -6.07 -15.56
N SER A 228 26.20 -4.97 -15.17
CA SER A 228 26.46 -4.25 -13.91
C SER A 228 25.33 -4.44 -12.89
N ALA A 229 25.50 -4.01 -11.64
CA ALA A 229 24.47 -4.15 -10.61
C ALA A 229 23.32 -3.16 -10.80
N GLY A 230 22.08 -3.60 -10.56
CA GLY A 230 20.88 -2.76 -10.61
C GLY A 230 20.71 -1.90 -9.35
N GLY A 231 20.17 -0.69 -9.50
CA GLY A 231 19.89 0.20 -8.37
C GLY A 231 18.74 -0.30 -7.49
N GLY A 232 18.80 -0.02 -6.18
CA GLY A 232 17.72 -0.38 -5.26
C GLY A 232 16.49 0.53 -5.39
N GLY A 233 15.28 0.03 -5.13
CA GLY A 233 14.05 0.82 -5.21
C GLY A 233 13.91 1.81 -4.05
N GLY A 234 13.29 2.96 -4.27
CA GLY A 234 13.00 3.95 -3.23
C GLY A 234 11.91 3.49 -2.26
N GLY A 235 11.96 3.95 -1.01
CA GLY A 235 10.93 3.66 0.01
C GLY A 235 9.60 4.37 -0.26
N GLY A 236 8.51 3.75 0.20
CA GLY A 236 7.13 4.19 0.01
C GLY A 236 6.59 5.16 1.06
N LEU A 237 5.26 5.20 1.21
CA LEU A 237 4.55 6.09 2.13
C LEU A 237 3.73 5.31 3.16
N ILE A 238 3.85 5.70 4.44
CA ILE A 238 2.92 5.29 5.50
C ILE A 238 2.20 6.53 6.04
N GLN A 239 0.87 6.48 6.06
CA GLN A 239 0.01 7.51 6.65
C GLN A 239 -0.83 6.91 7.75
N LEU A 240 -0.67 7.39 8.97
CA LEU A 240 -1.50 7.04 10.11
C LEU A 240 -2.27 8.28 10.57
N ALA A 241 -3.58 8.16 10.80
CA ALA A 241 -4.38 9.24 11.38
C ALA A 241 -5.41 8.71 12.38
N ALA A 242 -5.35 9.20 13.61
CA ALA A 242 -6.30 8.87 14.68
C ALA A 242 -6.20 9.84 15.87
N PRO A 243 -7.19 9.87 16.77
CA PRO A 243 -7.09 10.60 18.03
C PRO A 243 -5.97 10.13 18.97
N ALA A 244 -5.56 8.86 18.87
CA ALA A 244 -4.40 8.32 19.59
C ALA A 244 -3.62 7.34 18.72
N ILE A 245 -2.29 7.47 18.67
CA ILE A 245 -1.42 6.59 17.89
C ILE A 245 -0.28 6.11 18.78
N THR A 246 -0.14 4.79 18.92
CA THR A 246 1.04 4.12 19.46
C THR A 246 1.61 3.25 18.37
N GLN A 247 2.91 3.36 18.07
CA GLN A 247 3.53 2.66 16.96
C GLN A 247 4.92 2.15 17.32
N ASP A 248 5.21 0.94 16.87
CA ASP A 248 6.54 0.34 16.88
C ASP A 248 7.21 0.53 15.49
N THR A 249 7.35 -0.52 14.68
CA THR A 249 8.12 -0.44 13.43
C THR A 249 7.29 0.06 12.25
N LEU A 250 7.68 1.22 11.71
CA LEU A 250 7.25 1.73 10.40
C LEU A 250 8.43 1.69 9.42
N ASN A 251 8.46 0.67 8.57
CA ASN A 251 9.56 0.46 7.63
C ASN A 251 9.31 1.17 6.30
N VAL A 252 10.02 2.28 6.10
CA VAL A 252 10.04 3.08 4.86
C VAL A 252 11.40 3.06 4.18
N ALA A 253 12.24 2.06 4.45
CA ALA A 253 13.59 2.00 3.90
C ALA A 253 13.58 1.91 2.37
N GLY A 254 14.59 2.49 1.73
CA GLY A 254 14.93 2.14 0.36
C GLY A 254 15.51 0.73 0.30
N GLY A 255 15.34 0.06 -0.84
CA GLY A 255 15.93 -1.23 -1.10
C GLY A 255 17.43 -1.13 -1.36
N PRO A 256 18.20 -2.18 -1.05
CA PRO A 256 19.63 -2.20 -1.32
C PRO A 256 19.92 -2.24 -2.82
N GLY A 257 21.09 -1.72 -3.23
CA GLY A 257 21.61 -1.96 -4.57
C GLY A 257 21.91 -3.45 -4.80
N GLY A 258 21.97 -3.85 -6.06
CA GLY A 258 22.48 -5.16 -6.44
C GLY A 258 23.95 -5.31 -6.06
N ASN A 259 24.36 -6.54 -5.84
CA ASN A 259 25.73 -6.91 -5.51
C ASN A 259 26.60 -7.04 -6.76
N GLY A 260 27.90 -6.79 -6.59
CA GLY A 260 28.92 -6.95 -7.63
C GLY A 260 29.25 -5.66 -8.37
N SER A 261 30.38 -5.69 -9.09
CA SER A 261 30.87 -4.60 -9.93
C SER A 261 31.45 -5.17 -11.23
N SER A 262 31.14 -4.53 -12.37
CA SER A 262 31.78 -4.84 -13.65
C SER A 262 32.00 -3.56 -14.46
N THR A 263 33.09 -3.53 -15.23
CA THR A 263 33.38 -2.48 -16.21
C THR A 263 32.62 -2.80 -17.51
N GLY A 264 31.82 -1.85 -18.01
CA GLY A 264 31.20 -1.95 -19.34
C GLY A 264 29.80 -2.57 -19.41
N GLY A 265 29.16 -2.86 -18.28
CA GLY A 265 27.87 -3.55 -18.26
C GLY A 265 26.62 -2.66 -18.31
N PHE A 266 25.53 -3.22 -18.84
CA PHE A 266 24.22 -2.57 -18.82
C PHE A 266 23.43 -2.95 -17.57
N ALA A 267 22.92 -1.93 -16.87
CA ALA A 267 22.04 -2.07 -15.71
C ALA A 267 21.07 -0.89 -15.66
N ALA A 268 20.07 -1.02 -14.80
CA ALA A 268 19.04 -0.01 -14.63
C ALA A 268 18.91 0.48 -13.19
N GLY A 269 18.59 1.77 -13.05
CA GLY A 269 18.29 2.38 -11.76
C GLY A 269 16.99 1.86 -11.15
N GLY A 270 16.88 1.96 -9.83
CA GLY A 270 15.69 1.56 -9.09
C GLY A 270 14.51 2.51 -9.32
N GLY A 271 13.31 2.01 -9.04
CA GLY A 271 12.08 2.81 -9.07
C GLY A 271 12.03 3.81 -7.91
N ALA A 272 11.13 4.80 -7.99
CA ALA A 272 10.89 5.74 -6.90
C ALA A 272 9.43 5.73 -6.43
N SER A 273 9.25 6.22 -5.21
CA SER A 273 7.95 6.52 -4.59
C SER A 273 8.07 7.87 -3.86
N VAL A 274 8.11 7.88 -2.53
CA VAL A 274 8.55 9.09 -1.80
C VAL A 274 10.07 9.14 -1.77
N GLY A 275 10.72 7.98 -1.57
CA GLY A 275 12.16 7.83 -1.69
C GLY A 275 12.59 7.77 -3.15
N ASN A 276 13.77 8.34 -3.43
CA ASN A 276 14.43 8.24 -4.73
C ASN A 276 14.87 6.79 -5.00
N GLY A 277 14.89 6.40 -6.28
CA GLY A 277 15.53 5.16 -6.71
C GLY A 277 17.05 5.27 -6.62
N GLY A 278 17.69 4.14 -6.36
CA GLY A 278 19.14 4.00 -6.39
C GLY A 278 19.68 3.98 -7.82
N GLN A 279 20.91 4.45 -7.99
CA GLN A 279 21.62 4.41 -9.26
C GLN A 279 22.17 3.01 -9.51
N SER A 280 22.25 2.62 -10.79
CA SER A 280 22.92 1.38 -11.18
C SER A 280 24.44 1.54 -11.15
N GLY A 281 25.16 0.41 -11.18
CA GLY A 281 26.63 0.40 -11.25
C GLY A 281 27.21 0.95 -12.55
N GLY A 282 26.36 1.13 -13.58
CA GLY A 282 26.72 1.72 -14.87
C GLY A 282 27.85 1.00 -15.61
N ASN A 283 28.50 1.71 -16.54
CA ASN A 283 29.65 1.19 -17.29
C ASN A 283 31.00 1.43 -16.59
N THR A 284 31.01 2.14 -15.46
CA THR A 284 32.22 2.62 -14.77
C THR A 284 32.70 1.71 -13.63
N ALA A 285 32.16 0.49 -13.49
CA ALA A 285 32.44 -0.42 -12.37
C ALA A 285 32.11 0.16 -10.98
N ALA A 286 31.12 1.06 -10.90
CA ALA A 286 30.59 1.51 -9.62
C ALA A 286 29.69 0.43 -8.99
N THR A 287 29.61 0.42 -7.66
CA THR A 287 28.59 -0.37 -6.95
C THR A 287 27.24 0.30 -7.10
N ALA A 288 26.18 -0.47 -7.31
CA ALA A 288 24.83 0.07 -7.31
C ALA A 288 24.49 0.71 -5.95
N SER A 289 23.77 1.83 -5.98
CA SER A 289 23.35 2.49 -4.75
C SER A 289 22.04 1.93 -4.24
N ALA A 290 21.85 1.98 -2.92
CA ALA A 290 20.55 1.79 -2.32
C ALA A 290 19.59 2.92 -2.75
N GLY A 291 18.29 2.62 -2.70
CA GLY A 291 17.25 3.64 -2.80
C GLY A 291 17.22 4.53 -1.56
N GLY A 292 16.68 5.74 -1.72
CA GLY A 292 16.38 6.63 -0.60
C GLY A 292 15.21 6.11 0.23
N ALA A 293 15.21 6.47 1.51
CA ALA A 293 14.06 6.22 2.38
C ALA A 293 12.83 7.02 1.91
N GLY A 294 11.65 6.44 2.13
CA GLY A 294 10.36 7.07 1.94
C GLY A 294 9.95 7.92 3.13
N ALA A 295 8.66 8.01 3.41
CA ALA A 295 8.14 8.80 4.53
C ALA A 295 7.05 8.08 5.31
N ALA A 296 7.03 8.32 6.61
CA ALA A 296 5.96 7.90 7.51
C ALA A 296 5.44 9.12 8.26
N TYR A 297 4.12 9.26 8.32
CA TYR A 297 3.47 10.35 9.05
C TYR A 297 2.41 9.79 9.98
N ALA A 298 2.48 10.19 11.26
CA ALA A 298 1.49 9.89 12.27
C ALA A 298 0.79 11.20 12.67
N THR A 299 -0.46 11.35 12.24
CA THR A 299 -1.25 12.56 12.45
C THR A 299 -2.24 12.33 13.58
N VAL A 300 -1.96 12.93 14.74
CA VAL A 300 -2.90 12.92 15.87
C VAL A 300 -3.94 14.00 15.64
N THR A 301 -5.20 13.61 15.49
CA THR A 301 -6.33 14.53 15.25
C THR A 301 -7.60 14.00 15.89
N SER A 302 -8.43 14.88 16.43
CA SER A 302 -9.72 14.53 17.04
C SER A 302 -10.74 14.04 16.01
N ASP A 303 -10.60 14.47 14.76
CA ASP A 303 -11.43 14.02 13.65
C ASP A 303 -10.53 13.73 12.43
N PRO A 304 -10.15 12.46 12.23
CA PRO A 304 -9.35 12.06 11.08
C PRO A 304 -10.19 11.95 9.80
N SER A 305 -11.52 12.01 9.89
CA SER A 305 -12.37 11.82 8.71
C SER A 305 -12.29 12.99 7.73
N ALA A 306 -12.04 14.19 8.23
CA ALA A 306 -11.82 15.38 7.44
C ALA A 306 -10.63 15.25 6.46
N LEU A 307 -9.58 14.50 6.83
CA LEU A 307 -8.40 14.28 5.97
C LEU A 307 -8.71 13.46 4.72
N PHE A 308 -9.81 12.71 4.73
CA PHE A 308 -10.25 11.86 3.63
C PHE A 308 -11.27 12.53 2.72
N LEU A 309 -11.95 13.58 3.19
CA LEU A 309 -12.96 14.33 2.43
C LEU A 309 -12.35 15.40 1.51
N THR A 310 -11.14 15.87 1.81
CA THR A 310 -10.44 16.89 1.02
C THR A 310 -9.46 16.32 -0.03
N SER A 311 -9.29 14.99 -0.09
CA SER A 311 -8.32 14.30 -0.94
C SER A 311 -9.04 13.47 -2.02
N THR A 312 -9.71 14.16 -2.94
CA THR A 312 -10.06 13.57 -4.25
C THR A 312 -9.01 14.03 -5.24
N THR A 313 -8.10 13.14 -5.65
CA THR A 313 -7.33 13.37 -6.87
C THR A 313 -8.31 13.46 -8.04
N PRO A 314 -8.19 14.46 -8.94
CA PRO A 314 -8.93 14.46 -10.21
C PRO A 314 -8.57 13.24 -11.07
#